data_AF-A0A2K3LK73-F1
#
_entry.id   AF-A0A2K3LK73-F1
#
_cell.length_a   1.000
_cell.length_b   1.000
_cell.length_c   1.000
_cell.angle_alpha   90.00
_cell.angle_beta   90.00
_cell.angle_gamma   90.00
#
_symmetry.space_group_name_H-M   'P 1'
#
loop_
_entity.id
_entity.type
_entity.pdbx_description
1 polymer ?
#
loop_
_entity_poly.entity_id
_entity_poly.type
_entity_poly.pdbx_seq_one_letter_code
_entity_poly.pdbx_strand_id
1 'polypeptide(L)'
;MAEAVIEVVLDNLSSLIQKELGLFLGVDRELKSLTSLLTTIKATLEDAEEKQFSNRSIKDWLHKLKDAVHILDDILDKCATQALEYGGIEGRLSNEVKSSFLSSFHPKHVAFRYKIAKKMKSIRERLDEIAEERSKFHLTEIVREKKSGVFDWRQTTSIISQLQVYGRDEDRDKIIDFFVGDASSFEDLSVYPVVGLGGLGKTTLAQLIFNHDRIVNHFELRIWVCVSEDFSLKRMIKSIVESTSGQATADLELEPLQRRLLDLLQRKRYLLVLDDVWDDEQGNWKRLKSVLACGGKGSSILVTTRLPKVAAIMGTISPHDLSMLCDTDCWKMFKERAFGTNEDERTELVVIGKKIVKKCGGVPLAAIALGSLLRFKREENEWLYVLENELWTLQGENSVRPALRLSYLNLPVKLRQCFAFCALFPK
;
A
#
# COMPACT_ATOMS: atom_id res chain seq x y z
N MET A 1 -8.62 8.01 8.07
CA MET A 1 -9.61 6.91 8.08
C MET A 1 -10.95 7.25 8.73
N ALA A 2 -11.02 8.13 9.74
CA ALA A 2 -12.28 8.44 10.41
C ALA A 2 -13.28 9.11 9.46
N GLU A 3 -12.78 9.95 8.54
CA GLU A 3 -13.61 10.70 7.60
C GLU A 3 -14.40 9.81 6.64
N ALA A 4 -13.81 8.78 6.05
CA ALA A 4 -14.55 7.92 5.13
C ALA A 4 -15.52 6.95 5.84
N VAL A 5 -15.28 6.60 7.11
CA VAL A 5 -16.29 5.87 7.91
C VAL A 5 -17.48 6.80 8.15
N ILE A 6 -17.23 8.08 8.45
CA ILE A 6 -18.27 9.09 8.62
C ILE A 6 -19.04 9.34 7.31
N GLU A 7 -18.39 9.31 6.13
CA GLU A 7 -19.10 9.39 4.85
C GLU A 7 -20.12 8.24 4.68
N VAL A 8 -19.72 7.00 4.94
CA VAL A 8 -20.63 5.84 4.84
C VAL A 8 -21.80 5.96 5.81
N VAL A 9 -21.52 6.36 7.06
CA VAL A 9 -22.57 6.54 8.07
C VAL A 9 -23.51 7.69 7.71
N LEU A 10 -23.02 8.79 7.13
CA LEU A 10 -23.85 9.89 6.63
C LEU A 10 -24.76 9.45 5.48
N ASP A 11 -24.26 8.63 4.56
CA ASP A 11 -25.05 8.04 3.46
C ASP A 11 -26.16 7.12 4.04
N ASN A 12 -25.83 6.29 5.04
CA ASN A 12 -26.78 5.42 5.74
C ASN A 12 -27.86 6.20 6.50
N LEU A 13 -27.47 7.25 7.24
CA LEU A 13 -28.41 8.16 7.93
C LEU A 13 -29.37 8.81 6.94
N SER A 14 -28.85 9.33 5.82
CA SER A 14 -29.64 9.98 4.78
C SER A 14 -30.64 9.02 4.15
N SER A 15 -30.22 7.79 3.85
CA SER A 15 -31.08 6.72 3.33
C SER A 15 -32.24 6.36 4.28
N LEU A 16 -31.96 6.26 5.59
CA LEU A 16 -32.99 5.96 6.59
C LEU A 16 -33.99 7.11 6.78
N ILE A 17 -33.54 8.36 6.67
CA ILE A 17 -34.41 9.55 6.69
C ILE A 17 -35.31 9.56 5.44
N GLN A 18 -34.75 9.34 4.25
CA GLN A 18 -35.50 9.32 2.99
C GLN A 18 -36.57 8.22 2.95
N LYS A 19 -36.32 7.07 3.56
CA LYS A 19 -37.27 5.95 3.65
C LYS A 19 -38.31 6.11 4.77
N GLU A 20 -38.37 7.25 5.44
CA GLU A 20 -39.26 7.54 6.59
C GLU A 20 -39.14 6.55 7.77
N LEU A 21 -38.06 5.76 7.81
CA LEU A 21 -37.84 4.75 8.84
C LEU A 21 -37.57 5.39 10.21
N GLY A 22 -37.03 6.60 10.22
CA GLY A 22 -36.89 7.42 11.44
C GLY A 22 -38.23 7.70 12.12
N LEU A 23 -39.29 7.94 11.35
CA LEU A 23 -40.63 8.18 11.88
C LEU A 23 -41.25 6.88 12.42
N PHE A 24 -41.09 5.78 11.69
CA PHE A 24 -41.54 4.45 12.12
C PHE A 24 -40.88 4.00 13.43
N LEU A 25 -39.57 4.25 13.59
CA LEU A 25 -38.80 3.85 14.75
C LEU A 25 -38.86 4.86 15.92
N GLY A 26 -39.41 6.06 15.69
CA GLY A 26 -39.48 7.12 16.69
C GLY A 26 -38.12 7.78 16.98
N VAL A 27 -37.23 7.83 16.00
CA VAL A 27 -35.85 8.36 16.11
C VAL A 27 -35.50 9.42 15.05
N ASP A 28 -36.50 9.95 14.34
CA ASP A 28 -36.30 10.95 13.28
C ASP A 28 -35.52 12.18 13.76
N ARG A 29 -35.80 12.64 14.99
CA ARG A 29 -35.11 13.78 15.59
C ARG A 29 -33.63 13.47 15.81
N GLU A 30 -33.32 12.29 16.34
CA GLU A 30 -31.96 11.84 16.60
C GLU A 30 -31.18 11.66 15.29
N LEU A 31 -31.79 11.08 14.24
CA LEU A 31 -31.16 10.90 12.92
C LEU A 31 -30.77 12.24 12.29
N LYS A 32 -31.68 13.23 12.30
CA LYS A 32 -31.41 14.58 11.79
C LYS A 32 -30.30 15.28 12.58
N SER A 33 -30.35 15.17 13.91
CA SER A 33 -29.32 15.73 14.79
C SER A 33 -27.94 15.12 14.52
N LEU A 34 -27.86 13.79 14.43
CA LEU A 34 -26.62 13.06 14.15
C LEU A 34 -26.05 13.42 12.77
N THR A 35 -26.92 13.58 11.76
CA THR A 35 -26.51 14.00 10.41
C THR A 35 -25.84 15.39 10.46
N SER A 36 -26.46 16.35 11.15
CA SER A 36 -25.91 17.70 11.33
C SER A 36 -24.57 17.68 12.05
N LEU A 37 -24.47 16.90 13.14
CA LEU A 37 -23.27 16.79 13.95
C LEU A 37 -22.10 16.19 13.16
N LEU A 38 -22.33 15.05 12.50
CA LEU A 38 -21.32 14.36 11.71
C LEU A 38 -20.86 15.19 10.50
N THR A 39 -21.76 15.95 9.88
CA THR A 39 -21.39 16.89 8.79
C THR A 39 -20.45 17.99 9.31
N THR A 40 -20.73 18.51 10.52
CA THR A 40 -19.89 19.52 11.18
C THR A 40 -18.51 18.97 11.56
N ILE A 41 -18.47 17.74 12.07
CA ILE A 41 -17.21 17.06 12.40
C ILE A 41 -16.41 16.78 11.12
N LYS A 42 -17.08 16.31 10.06
CA LYS A 42 -16.46 15.98 8.77
C LYS A 42 -15.64 17.13 8.21
N ALA A 43 -16.15 18.36 8.28
CA ALA A 43 -15.46 19.55 7.77
C ALA A 43 -14.07 19.77 8.39
N THR A 44 -13.84 19.24 9.59
CA THR A 44 -12.57 19.40 10.35
C THR A 44 -11.71 18.14 10.40
N LEU A 45 -12.16 17.03 9.80
CA LEU A 45 -11.49 15.74 9.95
C LEU A 45 -10.17 15.63 9.21
N GLU A 46 -10.03 16.29 8.06
CA GLU A 46 -8.80 16.22 7.28
C GLU A 46 -7.62 16.80 8.06
N ASP A 47 -7.80 18.00 8.64
CA ASP A 47 -6.81 18.66 9.49
C ASP A 47 -6.51 17.84 10.77
N ALA A 48 -7.53 17.23 11.37
CA ALA A 48 -7.32 16.32 12.50
C ALA A 48 -6.51 15.07 12.09
N GLU A 49 -6.80 14.49 10.92
CA GLU A 49 -6.10 13.31 10.41
C GLU A 49 -4.63 13.60 10.09
N GLU A 50 -4.29 14.82 9.71
CA GLU A 50 -2.90 15.26 9.57
C GLU A 50 -2.24 15.46 10.94
N LYS A 51 -2.88 16.21 11.85
CA LYS A 51 -2.31 16.56 13.15
C LYS A 51 -2.25 15.40 14.16
N GLN A 52 -2.95 14.28 13.92
CA GLN A 52 -2.91 13.09 14.79
C GLN A 52 -1.49 12.50 14.97
N PHE A 53 -0.59 12.88 14.07
CA PHE A 53 0.74 12.34 13.95
C PHE A 53 1.78 13.07 14.80
N SER A 54 1.54 14.35 15.09
CA SER A 54 2.31 15.17 16.01
C SER A 54 1.61 15.31 17.37
N ASN A 55 0.28 15.18 17.44
CA ASN A 55 -0.50 15.42 18.64
C ASN A 55 -1.25 14.16 19.12
N ARG A 56 -0.84 13.64 20.29
CA ARG A 56 -1.46 12.45 20.91
C ARG A 56 -2.92 12.67 21.30
N SER A 57 -3.30 13.88 21.70
CA SER A 57 -4.68 14.20 22.10
C SER A 57 -5.62 14.17 20.89
N ILE A 58 -5.17 14.65 19.73
CA ILE A 58 -5.93 14.57 18.47
C ILE A 58 -6.06 13.11 18.01
N LYS A 59 -4.99 12.31 18.18
CA LYS A 59 -5.04 10.87 17.88
C LYS A 59 -6.06 10.12 18.75
N ASP A 60 -6.08 10.40 20.05
CA ASP A 60 -7.04 9.82 21.00
C ASP A 60 -8.47 10.24 20.66
N TRP A 61 -8.68 11.53 20.38
CA TRP A 61 -9.97 12.07 19.94
C TRP A 61 -10.49 11.40 18.65
N LEU A 62 -9.64 11.24 17.63
CA LEU A 62 -10.00 10.52 16.40
C LEU A 62 -10.35 9.05 16.67
N HIS A 63 -9.71 8.40 17.64
CA HIS A 63 -10.01 7.03 18.02
C HIS A 63 -11.39 6.93 18.67
N LYS A 64 -11.69 7.78 19.67
CA LYS A 64 -13.01 7.86 20.30
C LYS A 64 -14.12 8.11 19.27
N LEU A 65 -13.87 9.04 18.34
CA LEU A 65 -14.80 9.35 17.26
C LEU A 65 -15.04 8.13 16.37
N LYS A 66 -13.99 7.46 15.93
CA LYS A 66 -14.10 6.25 15.08
C LYS A 66 -14.91 5.16 15.79
N ASP A 67 -14.65 4.92 17.07
CA ASP A 67 -15.38 3.93 17.87
C ASP A 67 -16.87 4.28 17.98
N ALA A 68 -17.20 5.55 18.24
CA ALA A 68 -18.58 5.99 18.32
C ALA A 68 -19.31 5.86 16.97
N VAL A 69 -18.64 6.21 15.87
CA VAL A 69 -19.21 6.10 14.52
C VAL A 69 -19.45 4.63 14.13
N HIS A 70 -18.55 3.70 14.48
CA HIS A 70 -18.79 2.27 14.25
C HIS A 70 -19.99 1.74 15.05
N ILE A 71 -20.14 2.16 16.31
CA ILE A 71 -21.33 1.80 17.10
C ILE A 71 -22.61 2.37 16.49
N LEU A 72 -22.55 3.58 15.93
CA LEU A 72 -23.68 4.17 15.21
C LEU A 72 -24.00 3.35 13.95
N ASP A 73 -23.02 3.00 13.14
CA ASP A 73 -23.20 2.15 11.95
C ASP A 73 -23.88 0.81 12.31
N ASP A 74 -23.41 0.15 13.37
CA ASP A 74 -24.02 -1.07 13.92
C ASP A 74 -25.48 -0.90 14.35
N ILE A 75 -25.89 0.31 14.75
CA ILE A 75 -27.28 0.64 15.11
C ILE A 75 -28.10 0.87 13.83
N LEU A 76 -27.56 1.59 12.85
CA LEU A 76 -28.21 1.87 11.56
C LEU A 76 -28.45 0.59 10.76
N ASP A 77 -27.49 -0.34 10.74
CA ASP A 77 -27.64 -1.65 10.11
C ASP A 77 -28.77 -2.47 10.75
N LYS A 78 -28.91 -2.42 12.08
CA LYS A 78 -30.03 -3.07 12.78
C LYS A 78 -31.37 -2.42 12.40
N CYS A 79 -31.40 -1.10 12.21
CA CYS A 79 -32.59 -0.40 11.75
C CYS A 79 -32.97 -0.83 10.31
N ALA A 80 -31.99 -0.91 9.41
CA ALA A 80 -32.20 -1.30 8.03
C ALA A 80 -32.64 -2.77 7.89
N THR A 81 -31.99 -3.69 8.61
CA THR A 81 -32.33 -5.12 8.62
C THR A 81 -33.77 -5.34 9.06
N GLN A 82 -34.18 -4.66 10.12
CA GLN A 82 -35.53 -4.80 10.65
C GLN A 82 -36.61 -4.13 9.77
N ALA A 83 -36.25 -3.06 9.05
CA ALA A 83 -37.12 -2.49 8.04
C ALA A 83 -37.42 -3.48 6.90
N LEU A 84 -36.45 -4.30 6.50
CA LEU A 84 -36.61 -5.34 5.48
C LEU A 84 -37.47 -6.51 5.98
N GLU A 85 -37.31 -6.94 7.23
CA GLU A 85 -38.13 -7.99 7.85
C GLU A 85 -39.62 -7.64 7.90
N TYR A 86 -39.97 -6.33 7.92
CA TYR A 86 -41.36 -5.87 7.97
C TYR A 86 -41.89 -5.29 6.65
N GLY A 87 -41.01 -4.82 5.76
CA GLY A 87 -41.33 -4.43 4.38
C GLY A 87 -41.45 -5.63 3.42
N GLY A 88 -41.01 -6.83 3.84
CA GLY A 88 -41.02 -8.07 3.06
C GLY A 88 -42.39 -8.73 2.83
N ILE A 89 -43.47 -7.96 2.67
CA ILE A 89 -44.76 -8.43 2.11
C ILE A 89 -45.00 -7.82 0.70
N GLU A 90 -44.12 -6.97 0.16
CA GLU A 90 -44.26 -6.44 -1.21
C GLU A 90 -43.77 -7.38 -2.33
N GLY A 91 -43.69 -8.69 -2.07
CA GLY A 91 -43.39 -9.72 -3.07
C GLY A 91 -44.48 -10.79 -3.28
N ARG A 92 -45.60 -10.73 -2.54
CA ARG A 92 -46.76 -11.62 -2.77
C ARG A 92 -48.05 -10.84 -2.68
N LEU A 93 -48.34 -10.10 -3.75
CA LEU A 93 -49.70 -9.66 -4.06
C LEU A 93 -50.49 -10.87 -4.59
N SER A 94 -51.13 -11.61 -3.69
CA SER A 94 -52.48 -12.10 -3.96
C SER A 94 -53.41 -11.29 -3.08
N ASN A 95 -54.31 -10.56 -3.74
CA ASN A 95 -55.40 -9.78 -3.18
C ASN A 95 -56.04 -10.47 -1.97
N GLU A 96 -56.06 -9.81 -0.83
CA GLU A 96 -57.25 -9.50 -0.03
C GLU A 96 -56.85 -9.14 1.40
N VAL A 97 -57.67 -8.27 1.98
CA VAL A 97 -57.65 -7.81 3.38
C VAL A 97 -56.59 -6.75 3.69
N LYS A 98 -57.08 -5.50 3.69
CA LYS A 98 -56.64 -4.40 4.55
C LYS A 98 -56.37 -4.94 5.97
N SER A 99 -55.13 -5.33 6.23
CA SER A 99 -54.64 -5.63 7.56
C SER A 99 -53.17 -5.23 7.63
N SER A 100 -52.68 -4.46 8.58
CA SER A 100 -53.29 -3.65 9.62
C SER A 100 -52.15 -2.76 10.11
N PHE A 101 -52.43 -1.49 10.38
CA PHE A 101 -51.64 -0.64 11.29
C PHE A 101 -51.53 -1.22 12.73
N LEU A 102 -51.92 -2.48 12.94
CA LEU A 102 -51.90 -3.22 14.21
C LEU A 102 -50.70 -4.18 14.32
N SER A 103 -49.98 -4.47 13.22
CA SER A 103 -48.70 -5.20 13.31
C SER A 103 -47.60 -4.35 13.96
N SER A 104 -47.66 -3.02 13.83
CA SER A 104 -46.70 -2.08 14.44
C SER A 104 -46.76 -2.00 15.96
N PHE A 105 -47.84 -2.48 16.59
CA PHE A 105 -48.06 -2.45 18.04
C PHE A 105 -47.80 -3.80 18.71
N HIS A 106 -47.38 -4.84 17.97
CA HIS A 106 -47.07 -6.10 18.61
C HIS A 106 -45.88 -5.91 19.59
N PRO A 107 -45.96 -6.43 20.83
CA PRO A 107 -45.04 -6.08 21.92
C PRO A 107 -43.55 -6.21 21.59
N LYS A 108 -43.22 -7.17 20.72
CA LYS A 108 -41.85 -7.37 20.20
C LYS A 108 -41.33 -6.16 19.39
N HIS A 109 -42.15 -5.51 18.56
CA HIS A 109 -41.73 -4.32 17.81
C HIS A 109 -41.63 -3.09 18.70
N VAL A 110 -42.56 -2.94 19.65
CA VAL A 110 -42.52 -1.83 20.61
C VAL A 110 -41.26 -1.93 21.47
N ALA A 111 -40.93 -3.12 21.98
CA ALA A 111 -39.70 -3.37 22.73
C ALA A 111 -38.44 -3.12 21.89
N PHE A 112 -38.45 -3.51 20.61
CA PHE A 112 -37.33 -3.22 19.70
C PHE A 112 -37.16 -1.73 19.41
N ARG A 113 -38.25 -1.02 19.05
CA ARG A 113 -38.24 0.43 18.82
C ARG A 113 -37.72 1.18 20.03
N TYR A 114 -38.19 0.82 21.22
CA TYR A 114 -37.69 1.37 22.48
C TYR A 114 -36.18 1.12 22.65
N LYS A 115 -35.71 -0.10 22.36
CA LYS A 115 -34.29 -0.45 22.42
C LYS A 115 -33.45 0.36 21.44
N ILE A 116 -33.91 0.54 20.20
CA ILE A 116 -33.24 1.37 19.20
C ILE A 116 -33.23 2.84 19.61
N ALA A 117 -34.36 3.39 20.03
CA ALA A 117 -34.46 4.78 20.49
C ALA A 117 -33.51 5.07 21.65
N LYS A 118 -33.43 4.15 22.64
CA LYS A 118 -32.49 4.28 23.76
C LYS A 118 -31.03 4.24 23.29
N LYS A 119 -30.69 3.33 22.37
CA LYS A 119 -29.33 3.24 21.81
C LYS A 119 -28.97 4.46 20.96
N MET A 120 -29.91 4.95 20.16
CA MET A 120 -29.73 6.12 19.31
C MET A 120 -29.52 7.38 20.15
N LYS A 121 -30.29 7.53 21.23
CA LYS A 121 -30.10 8.62 22.19
C LYS A 121 -28.72 8.56 22.86
N SER A 122 -28.32 7.38 23.33
CA SER A 122 -27.03 7.19 23.99
C SER A 122 -25.84 7.47 23.05
N ILE A 123 -25.90 7.03 21.79
CA ILE A 123 -24.79 7.28 20.85
C ILE A 123 -24.73 8.75 20.41
N ARG A 124 -25.88 9.42 20.34
CA ARG A 124 -25.94 10.87 20.13
C ARG A 124 -25.25 11.62 21.26
N GLU A 125 -25.60 11.36 22.51
CA GLU A 125 -24.98 12.00 23.68
C GLU A 125 -23.46 11.82 23.67
N ARG A 126 -22.99 10.60 23.39
CA ARG A 126 -21.55 10.32 23.26
C ARG A 126 -20.88 11.07 22.11
N LEU A 127 -21.53 11.19 20.95
CA LEU A 127 -20.98 11.93 19.82
C LEU A 127 -20.98 13.45 20.08
N ASP A 128 -21.97 13.98 20.80
CA ASP A 128 -22.02 15.38 21.23
C ASP A 128 -20.82 15.68 22.16
N GLU A 129 -20.53 14.82 23.15
CA GLU A 129 -19.34 14.95 24.02
C GLU A 129 -18.03 14.96 23.22
N ILE A 130 -17.90 14.05 22.24
CA ILE A 130 -16.73 13.99 21.36
C ILE A 130 -16.63 15.27 20.51
N ALA A 131 -17.75 15.81 20.03
CA ALA A 131 -17.77 17.06 19.27
C ALA A 131 -17.39 18.26 20.14
N GLU A 132 -17.75 18.27 21.42
CA GLU A 132 -17.32 19.32 22.36
C GLU A 132 -15.81 19.26 22.64
N GLU A 133 -15.23 18.06 22.79
CA GLU A 133 -13.77 17.89 22.91
C GLU A 133 -13.02 18.53 21.73
N ARG A 134 -13.62 18.51 20.53
CA ARG A 134 -13.06 19.12 19.30
C ARG A 134 -12.70 20.59 19.46
N SER A 135 -13.51 21.34 20.22
CA SER A 135 -13.33 22.80 20.40
C SER A 135 -11.96 23.18 20.95
N LYS A 136 -11.26 22.22 21.57
CA LYS A 136 -9.93 22.39 22.16
C LYS A 136 -8.78 22.26 21.16
N PHE A 137 -9.04 21.88 19.89
CA PHE A 137 -7.99 21.51 18.92
C PHE A 137 -7.79 22.50 17.76
N HIS A 138 -8.54 23.60 17.69
CA HIS A 138 -8.41 24.66 16.67
C HIS A 138 -8.26 24.13 15.22
N LEU A 139 -9.18 23.25 14.81
CA LEU A 139 -9.11 22.58 13.51
C LEU A 139 -9.71 23.46 12.37
N THR A 140 -9.12 23.39 11.17
CA THR A 140 -9.53 24.18 9.98
C THR A 140 -10.29 23.36 8.92
N GLU A 141 -11.19 24.01 8.16
CA GLU A 141 -12.00 23.39 7.10
C GLU A 141 -11.31 23.43 5.72
N ILE A 142 -11.28 22.31 5.00
CA ILE A 142 -10.68 22.20 3.64
C ILE A 142 -11.63 21.35 2.76
N VAL A 143 -11.85 21.75 1.50
CA VAL A 143 -12.76 21.06 0.55
C VAL A 143 -12.06 20.75 -0.77
N ARG A 144 -12.07 19.49 -1.24
CA ARG A 144 -11.57 19.07 -2.57
C ARG A 144 -12.39 17.94 -3.21
N GLU A 145 -12.48 17.96 -4.54
CA GLU A 145 -13.30 17.05 -5.37
C GLU A 145 -12.60 15.74 -5.79
N LYS A 146 -13.43 14.70 -6.06
CA LYS A 146 -13.10 13.27 -6.21
C LYS A 146 -12.96 12.78 -7.66
N LYS A 147 -12.04 11.83 -7.92
CA LYS A 147 -12.12 10.78 -8.98
C LYS A 147 -11.46 9.47 -8.51
N SER A 148 -11.96 8.32 -8.99
CA SER A 148 -11.73 6.95 -8.47
C SER A 148 -11.11 5.96 -9.47
N GLY A 149 -10.34 4.99 -8.97
CA GLY A 149 -9.97 3.73 -9.66
C GLY A 149 -9.05 2.85 -8.79
N VAL A 150 -9.22 1.52 -8.80
CA VAL A 150 -8.52 0.52 -7.96
C VAL A 150 -7.85 -0.55 -8.84
N PHE A 151 -6.62 -0.98 -8.50
CA PHE A 151 -5.93 -2.18 -9.05
C PHE A 151 -4.94 -2.83 -8.04
N ASP A 152 -4.61 -4.09 -8.32
CA ASP A 152 -3.91 -5.12 -7.51
C ASP A 152 -2.37 -5.10 -7.70
N TRP A 153 -1.52 -5.19 -6.64
CA TRP A 153 -0.20 -4.48 -6.67
C TRP A 153 1.13 -5.19 -6.28
N ARG A 154 1.25 -6.40 -5.73
CA ARG A 154 2.54 -6.76 -5.04
C ARG A 154 3.49 -7.80 -5.65
N GLN A 155 3.25 -8.34 -6.84
CA GLN A 155 4.27 -9.17 -7.50
C GLN A 155 5.26 -8.31 -8.29
N THR A 156 6.56 -8.48 -8.02
CA THR A 156 7.60 -7.91 -8.91
C THR A 156 7.82 -8.87 -10.07
N THR A 157 7.80 -8.33 -11.28
CA THR A 157 8.11 -9.08 -12.51
C THR A 157 9.46 -8.64 -13.04
N SER A 158 10.03 -9.42 -13.95
CA SER A 158 11.24 -9.03 -14.67
C SER A 158 11.02 -7.85 -15.62
N ILE A 159 9.78 -7.42 -15.86
CA ILE A 159 9.43 -6.36 -16.81
C ILE A 159 9.73 -5.00 -16.18
N ILE A 160 10.51 -4.18 -16.88
CA ILE A 160 10.74 -2.79 -16.53
C ILE A 160 9.49 -1.99 -16.90
N SER A 161 8.75 -1.52 -15.90
CA SER A 161 7.56 -0.68 -16.09
C SER A 161 7.89 0.82 -16.20
N GLN A 162 9.14 1.19 -15.93
CA GLN A 162 9.61 2.58 -15.92
C GLN A 162 10.21 2.94 -17.29
N LEU A 163 9.77 4.06 -17.86
CA LEU A 163 10.28 4.52 -19.15
C LEU A 163 11.77 4.86 -19.10
N GLN A 164 12.25 5.36 -17.96
CA GLN A 164 13.63 5.77 -17.77
C GLN A 164 14.09 5.53 -16.32
N VAL A 165 15.32 5.04 -16.17
CA VAL A 165 16.01 4.88 -14.89
C VAL A 165 17.25 5.77 -14.91
N TYR A 166 17.50 6.50 -13.81
CA TYR A 166 18.59 7.47 -13.72
C TYR A 166 19.59 7.08 -12.63
N GLY A 167 20.87 7.40 -12.85
CA GLY A 167 21.93 7.29 -11.84
C GLY A 167 22.29 5.87 -11.43
N ARG A 168 21.99 4.87 -12.28
CA ARG A 168 22.25 3.44 -12.01
C ARG A 168 23.10 2.76 -13.08
N ASP A 169 23.64 3.51 -14.03
CA ASP A 169 24.46 2.95 -15.12
C ASP A 169 25.75 2.32 -14.58
N GLU A 170 26.47 3.01 -13.70
CA GLU A 170 27.71 2.49 -13.11
C GLU A 170 27.48 1.23 -12.27
N ASP A 171 26.44 1.24 -11.42
CA ASP A 171 26.02 0.07 -10.63
C ASP A 171 25.68 -1.11 -11.55
N ARG A 172 24.91 -0.86 -12.62
CA ARG A 172 24.50 -1.87 -13.60
C ARG A 172 25.72 -2.46 -14.30
N ASP A 173 26.57 -1.61 -14.87
CA ASP A 173 27.67 -2.03 -15.73
C ASP A 173 28.71 -2.83 -14.93
N LYS A 174 29.01 -2.40 -13.69
CA LYS A 174 29.87 -3.14 -12.77
C LYS A 174 29.36 -4.57 -12.49
N ILE A 175 28.06 -4.73 -12.26
CA ILE A 175 27.48 -6.05 -11.97
C ILE A 175 27.43 -6.92 -13.24
N ILE A 176 27.17 -6.31 -14.40
CA ILE A 176 27.20 -7.02 -15.69
C ILE A 176 28.61 -7.51 -16.02
N ASP A 177 29.61 -6.66 -15.82
CA ASP A 177 31.02 -7.01 -16.06
C ASP A 177 31.44 -8.20 -15.21
N PHE A 178 31.02 -8.22 -13.93
CA PHE A 178 31.21 -9.37 -13.07
C PHE A 178 30.56 -10.64 -13.65
N PHE A 179 29.28 -10.59 -14.03
CA PHE A 179 28.57 -11.78 -14.50
C PHE A 179 29.09 -12.32 -15.84
N VAL A 180 29.47 -11.44 -16.77
CA VAL A 180 29.92 -11.83 -18.11
C VAL A 180 31.41 -12.20 -18.12
N GLY A 181 32.21 -11.64 -17.22
CA GLY A 181 33.65 -11.88 -17.11
C GLY A 181 33.99 -12.76 -15.90
N ASP A 182 34.12 -12.13 -14.74
CA ASP A 182 34.72 -12.71 -13.53
C ASP A 182 34.02 -13.99 -13.05
N ALA A 183 32.69 -14.06 -13.17
CA ALA A 183 31.90 -15.22 -12.76
C ALA A 183 32.33 -16.52 -13.47
N SER A 184 32.87 -16.42 -14.69
CA SER A 184 33.38 -17.57 -15.45
C SER A 184 34.66 -18.17 -14.86
N SER A 185 35.34 -17.46 -13.95
CA SER A 185 36.55 -17.95 -13.28
C SER A 185 36.25 -18.82 -12.05
N PHE A 186 35.03 -18.75 -11.51
CA PHE A 186 34.63 -19.53 -10.35
C PHE A 186 34.35 -20.98 -10.73
N GLU A 187 34.81 -21.92 -9.90
CA GLU A 187 34.46 -23.35 -10.03
C GLU A 187 33.07 -23.64 -9.46
N ASP A 188 32.66 -22.88 -8.44
CA ASP A 188 31.37 -23.01 -7.76
C ASP A 188 30.33 -21.97 -8.24
N LEU A 189 29.07 -22.22 -7.90
CA LEU A 189 27.95 -21.30 -8.11
C LEU A 189 28.20 -19.93 -7.45
N SER A 190 28.27 -18.89 -8.28
CA SER A 190 28.50 -17.51 -7.85
C SER A 190 27.20 -16.83 -7.39
N VAL A 191 27.26 -16.07 -6.30
CA VAL A 191 26.11 -15.38 -5.71
C VAL A 191 26.52 -13.95 -5.42
N TYR A 192 25.85 -13.01 -6.10
CA TYR A 192 26.11 -11.58 -6.04
C TYR A 192 24.98 -10.88 -5.28
N PRO A 193 25.18 -10.47 -4.02
CA PRO A 193 24.14 -9.78 -3.25
C PRO A 193 24.18 -8.27 -3.46
N VAL A 194 23.01 -7.68 -3.72
CA VAL A 194 22.75 -6.24 -3.74
C VAL A 194 21.97 -5.85 -2.49
N VAL A 195 22.56 -4.99 -1.66
CA VAL A 195 22.03 -4.59 -0.36
C VAL A 195 21.69 -3.11 -0.37
N GLY A 196 20.65 -2.72 0.36
CA GLY A 196 20.35 -1.31 0.56
C GLY A 196 18.98 -1.07 1.16
N LEU A 197 18.72 0.17 1.54
CA LEU A 197 17.46 0.58 2.15
C LEU A 197 16.25 0.34 1.23
N GLY A 198 15.06 0.29 1.82
CA GLY A 198 13.81 0.21 1.07
C GLY A 198 13.63 1.46 0.19
N GLY A 199 13.19 1.26 -1.06
CA GLY A 199 12.93 2.35 -1.99
C GLY A 199 14.13 2.87 -2.79
N LEU A 200 15.33 2.28 -2.63
CA LEU A 200 16.55 2.66 -3.39
C LEU A 200 16.59 2.19 -4.84
N GLY A 201 15.65 1.33 -5.26
CA GLY A 201 15.58 0.81 -6.62
C GLY A 201 16.39 -0.47 -6.86
N LYS A 202 16.63 -1.30 -5.82
CA LYS A 202 17.33 -2.60 -5.98
C LYS A 202 16.66 -3.51 -7.01
N THR A 203 15.34 -3.71 -6.89
CA THR A 203 14.53 -4.45 -7.86
C THR A 203 14.67 -3.86 -9.26
N THR A 204 14.62 -2.53 -9.39
CA THR A 204 14.81 -1.83 -10.67
C THR A 204 16.21 -2.07 -11.26
N LEU A 205 17.26 -2.03 -10.44
CA LEU A 205 18.62 -2.34 -10.87
C LEU A 205 18.73 -3.81 -11.34
N ALA A 206 18.15 -4.74 -10.58
CA ALA A 206 18.11 -6.15 -10.97
C ALA A 206 17.36 -6.36 -12.29
N GLN A 207 16.23 -5.65 -12.53
CA GLN A 207 15.52 -5.69 -13.81
C GLN A 207 16.36 -5.14 -14.96
N LEU A 208 17.11 -4.04 -14.74
CA LEU A 208 18.02 -3.49 -15.75
C LEU A 208 19.11 -4.50 -16.13
N ILE A 209 19.71 -5.17 -15.16
CA ILE A 209 20.73 -6.20 -15.38
C ILE A 209 20.11 -7.40 -16.10
N PHE A 210 18.99 -7.92 -15.59
CA PHE A 210 18.34 -9.12 -16.11
C PHE A 210 17.98 -9.02 -17.60
N ASN A 211 17.59 -7.82 -18.05
CA ASN A 211 17.17 -7.57 -19.43
C ASN A 211 18.27 -6.97 -20.32
N HIS A 212 19.48 -6.75 -19.80
CA HIS A 212 20.55 -6.15 -20.58
C HIS A 212 21.06 -7.11 -21.67
N ASP A 213 21.32 -6.62 -22.88
CA ASP A 213 21.72 -7.45 -24.03
C ASP A 213 22.93 -8.35 -23.74
N ARG A 214 23.94 -7.82 -23.05
CA ARG A 214 25.11 -8.61 -22.62
C ARG A 214 24.74 -9.80 -21.73
N ILE A 215 23.75 -9.65 -20.85
CA ILE A 215 23.26 -10.72 -19.98
C ILE A 215 22.39 -11.70 -20.78
N VAL A 216 21.50 -11.18 -21.62
CA VAL A 216 20.65 -11.98 -22.52
C VAL A 216 21.49 -12.89 -23.42
N ASN A 217 22.59 -12.37 -23.96
CA ASN A 217 23.48 -13.12 -24.86
C ASN A 217 24.44 -14.06 -24.11
N HIS A 218 24.66 -13.85 -22.81
CA HIS A 218 25.63 -14.63 -22.03
C HIS A 218 25.01 -15.85 -21.34
N PHE A 219 23.76 -15.75 -20.87
CA PHE A 219 23.07 -16.80 -20.14
C PHE A 219 22.04 -17.50 -21.00
N GLU A 220 22.11 -18.84 -21.07
CA GLU A 220 21.15 -19.68 -21.79
C GLU A 220 19.77 -19.65 -21.14
N LEU A 221 19.74 -19.49 -19.82
CA LEU A 221 18.51 -19.46 -19.03
C LEU A 221 18.55 -18.30 -18.05
N ARG A 222 17.47 -17.53 -18.00
CA ARG A 222 17.31 -16.41 -17.06
C ARG A 222 16.00 -16.59 -16.31
N ILE A 223 16.07 -16.59 -14.98
CA ILE A 223 14.95 -16.90 -14.10
C ILE A 223 14.78 -15.76 -13.09
N TRP A 224 13.55 -15.30 -12.91
CA TRP A 224 13.22 -14.26 -11.94
C TRP A 224 12.26 -14.80 -10.89
N VAL A 225 12.63 -14.73 -9.62
CA VAL A 225 11.77 -15.14 -8.50
C VAL A 225 11.71 -14.01 -7.48
N CYS A 226 10.49 -13.49 -7.25
CA CYS A 226 10.21 -12.63 -6.11
C CYS A 226 10.06 -13.52 -4.86
N VAL A 227 10.90 -13.29 -3.86
CA VAL A 227 10.92 -14.06 -2.63
C VAL A 227 9.95 -13.46 -1.61
N SER A 228 8.95 -14.24 -1.24
CA SER A 228 8.04 -13.93 -0.14
C SER A 228 8.66 -14.18 1.24
N GLU A 229 7.99 -13.78 2.32
CA GLU A 229 8.46 -14.03 3.69
C GLU A 229 8.68 -15.52 4.04
N ASP A 230 7.91 -16.44 3.45
CA ASP A 230 8.13 -17.88 3.67
C ASP A 230 9.14 -18.43 2.66
N PHE A 231 10.40 -18.54 3.11
CA PHE A 231 11.51 -19.14 2.37
C PHE A 231 11.59 -20.65 2.65
N SER A 232 10.58 -21.40 2.23
CA SER A 232 10.65 -22.86 2.28
C SER A 232 11.31 -23.44 1.03
N LEU A 233 12.15 -24.47 1.19
CA LEU A 233 12.85 -25.13 0.09
C LEU A 233 11.89 -25.59 -1.02
N LYS A 234 10.77 -26.22 -0.65
CA LYS A 234 9.73 -26.70 -1.58
C LYS A 234 9.16 -25.54 -2.41
N ARG A 235 8.83 -24.43 -1.75
CA ARG A 235 8.27 -23.24 -2.41
C ARG A 235 9.27 -22.56 -3.33
N MET A 236 10.52 -22.41 -2.90
CA MET A 236 11.57 -21.80 -3.72
C MET A 236 11.79 -22.61 -4.99
N ILE A 237 11.93 -23.93 -4.88
CA ILE A 237 12.09 -24.81 -6.04
C ILE A 237 10.86 -24.73 -6.95
N LYS A 238 9.64 -24.78 -6.40
CA LYS A 238 8.40 -24.63 -7.17
C LYS A 238 8.36 -23.31 -7.94
N SER A 239 8.69 -22.19 -7.27
CA SER A 239 8.68 -20.86 -7.88
C SER A 239 9.70 -20.74 -9.02
N ILE A 240 10.90 -21.33 -8.86
CA ILE A 240 11.93 -21.36 -9.91
C ILE A 240 11.48 -22.19 -11.11
N VAL A 241 10.89 -23.36 -10.87
CA VAL A 241 10.36 -24.24 -11.92
C VAL A 241 9.24 -23.54 -12.70
N GLU A 242 8.27 -22.94 -12.01
CA GLU A 242 7.14 -22.23 -12.62
C GLU A 242 7.59 -20.99 -13.41
N SER A 243 8.56 -20.25 -12.89
CA SER A 243 9.14 -19.09 -13.58
C SER A 243 9.90 -19.48 -14.85
N THR A 244 10.37 -20.73 -14.94
CA THR A 244 11.06 -21.27 -16.11
C THR A 244 10.08 -21.86 -17.13
N SER A 245 9.06 -22.58 -16.68
CA SER A 245 8.09 -23.24 -17.57
C SER A 245 7.00 -22.29 -18.10
N GLY A 246 6.76 -21.16 -17.42
CA GLY A 246 5.65 -20.26 -17.72
C GLY A 246 4.26 -20.86 -17.43
N GLN A 247 4.23 -22.00 -16.72
CA GLN A 247 3.00 -22.72 -16.39
C GLN A 247 2.98 -23.08 -14.91
N ALA A 248 1.79 -22.97 -14.30
CA ALA A 248 1.56 -23.45 -12.95
C ALA A 248 1.92 -24.94 -12.86
N THR A 249 2.71 -25.29 -11.86
CA THR A 249 3.10 -26.68 -11.63
C THR A 249 2.08 -27.33 -10.71
N ALA A 250 1.71 -28.58 -11.01
CA ALA A 250 0.91 -29.39 -10.08
C ALA A 250 1.55 -29.37 -8.68
N ASP A 251 0.76 -29.53 -7.62
CA ASP A 251 1.29 -29.51 -6.26
C ASP A 251 2.06 -30.82 -5.95
N LEU A 252 3.28 -30.87 -6.47
CA LEU A 252 4.17 -32.01 -6.38
C LEU A 252 4.92 -32.00 -5.05
N GLU A 253 5.33 -33.19 -4.61
CA GLU A 253 6.24 -33.32 -3.49
C GLU A 253 7.67 -32.84 -3.83
N LEU A 254 8.47 -32.62 -2.79
CA LEU A 254 9.79 -32.00 -2.90
C LEU A 254 10.74 -32.74 -3.86
N GLU A 255 10.77 -34.06 -3.80
CA GLU A 255 11.67 -34.89 -4.61
C GLU A 255 11.39 -34.77 -6.12
N PRO A 256 10.15 -34.92 -6.63
CA PRO A 256 9.82 -34.61 -8.01
C PRO A 256 10.15 -33.18 -8.44
N LEU A 257 9.92 -32.20 -7.57
CA LEU A 257 10.25 -30.80 -7.84
C LEU A 257 11.77 -30.59 -7.99
N GLN A 258 12.57 -31.22 -7.12
CA GLN A 258 14.02 -31.19 -7.20
C GLN A 258 14.54 -31.80 -8.49
N ARG A 259 14.04 -32.97 -8.89
CA ARG A 259 14.44 -33.60 -10.17
C ARG A 259 14.11 -32.72 -11.36
N ARG A 260 12.91 -32.13 -11.38
CA ARG A 260 12.51 -31.20 -12.44
C ARG A 260 13.40 -29.97 -12.50
N LEU A 261 13.80 -29.42 -11.34
CA LEU A 261 14.73 -28.30 -11.29
C LEU A 261 16.12 -28.71 -11.80
N LEU A 262 16.62 -29.88 -11.40
CA LEU A 262 17.89 -30.42 -11.90
C LEU A 262 17.85 -30.54 -13.42
N ASP A 263 16.82 -31.16 -14.00
CA ASP A 263 16.68 -31.31 -15.45
C ASP A 263 16.63 -29.96 -16.20
N LEU A 264 16.05 -28.94 -15.58
CA LEU A 264 15.97 -27.59 -16.16
C LEU A 264 17.32 -26.88 -16.19
N LEU A 265 18.10 -26.98 -15.11
CA LEU A 265 19.34 -26.22 -14.90
C LEU A 265 20.61 -26.96 -15.35
N GLN A 266 20.58 -28.29 -15.34
CA GLN A 266 21.77 -29.11 -15.54
C GLN A 266 22.46 -28.77 -16.86
N ARG A 267 23.79 -28.54 -16.79
CA ARG A 267 24.68 -28.17 -17.91
C ARG A 267 24.40 -26.82 -18.58
N LYS A 268 23.36 -26.08 -18.19
CA LYS A 268 23.08 -24.74 -18.74
C LYS A 268 23.74 -23.68 -17.90
N ARG A 269 24.23 -22.62 -18.55
CA ARG A 269 24.61 -21.40 -17.85
C ARG A 269 23.35 -20.58 -17.56
N TYR A 270 22.96 -20.51 -16.30
CA TYR A 270 21.77 -19.77 -15.89
C TYR A 270 22.09 -18.54 -15.03
N LEU A 271 21.23 -17.53 -15.13
CA LEU A 271 21.14 -16.43 -14.17
C LEU A 271 19.81 -16.56 -13.42
N LEU A 272 19.88 -16.68 -12.10
CA LEU A 272 18.71 -16.67 -11.22
C LEU A 272 18.69 -15.37 -10.40
N VAL A 273 17.61 -14.61 -10.51
CA VAL A 273 17.36 -13.46 -9.63
C VAL A 273 16.44 -13.89 -8.50
N LEU A 274 16.92 -13.71 -7.27
CA LEU A 274 16.14 -13.83 -6.04
C LEU A 274 15.89 -12.41 -5.50
N ASP A 275 14.71 -11.85 -5.81
CA ASP A 275 14.35 -10.47 -5.48
C ASP A 275 13.66 -10.38 -4.10
N ASP A 276 14.05 -9.37 -3.31
CA ASP A 276 13.56 -9.02 -1.97
C ASP A 276 13.65 -10.16 -0.95
N VAL A 277 14.83 -10.77 -0.79
CA VAL A 277 15.05 -11.88 0.17
C VAL A 277 15.13 -11.37 1.62
N TRP A 278 14.38 -12.00 2.52
CA TRP A 278 14.34 -11.69 3.96
C TRP A 278 14.87 -12.80 4.87
N ASP A 279 14.98 -14.04 4.38
CA ASP A 279 15.36 -15.19 5.21
C ASP A 279 16.84 -15.12 5.62
N ASP A 280 17.07 -15.10 6.93
CA ASP A 280 18.40 -15.11 7.55
C ASP A 280 18.76 -16.46 8.20
N GLU A 281 18.00 -17.51 7.88
CA GLU A 281 18.30 -18.90 8.25
C GLU A 281 19.29 -19.53 7.27
N GLN A 282 20.56 -19.62 7.69
CA GLN A 282 21.65 -20.17 6.88
C GLN A 282 21.36 -21.62 6.40
N GLY A 283 20.63 -22.41 7.19
CA GLY A 283 20.30 -23.79 6.86
C GLY A 283 19.42 -23.93 5.61
N ASN A 284 18.43 -23.04 5.45
CA ASN A 284 17.53 -23.05 4.30
C ASN A 284 18.29 -22.68 3.02
N TRP A 285 19.11 -21.63 3.09
CA TRP A 285 19.95 -21.22 1.98
C TRP A 285 20.92 -22.33 1.56
N LYS A 286 21.61 -22.98 2.51
CA LYS A 286 22.54 -24.09 2.21
C LYS A 286 21.86 -25.21 1.43
N ARG A 287 20.64 -25.60 1.84
CA ARG A 287 19.85 -26.64 1.16
C ARG A 287 19.40 -26.22 -0.25
N LEU A 288 19.01 -24.97 -0.44
CA LEU A 288 18.63 -24.48 -1.76
C LEU A 288 19.86 -24.38 -2.67
N LYS A 289 20.96 -23.81 -2.18
CA LYS A 289 22.22 -23.67 -2.91
C LYS A 289 22.76 -25.01 -3.39
N SER A 290 22.67 -26.07 -2.59
CA SER A 290 23.12 -27.41 -3.00
C SER A 290 22.33 -27.98 -4.20
N VAL A 291 21.03 -27.66 -4.30
CA VAL A 291 20.21 -28.07 -5.46
C VAL A 291 20.53 -27.21 -6.69
N LEU A 292 20.82 -25.93 -6.49
CA LEU A 292 21.16 -24.98 -7.56
C LEU A 292 22.58 -25.17 -8.11
N ALA A 293 23.48 -25.82 -7.36
CA ALA A 293 24.87 -26.07 -7.75
C ALA A 293 25.05 -27.12 -8.89
N CYS A 294 23.99 -27.46 -9.62
CA CYS A 294 24.00 -28.36 -10.77
C CYS A 294 24.22 -27.68 -12.14
N GLY A 295 24.27 -26.34 -12.15
CA GLY A 295 24.40 -25.54 -13.37
C GLY A 295 25.74 -25.71 -14.09
N GLY A 296 25.78 -25.26 -15.35
CA GLY A 296 27.03 -25.15 -16.11
C GLY A 296 27.96 -24.06 -15.55
N LYS A 297 29.24 -24.12 -15.95
CA LYS A 297 30.25 -23.14 -15.53
C LYS A 297 29.83 -21.70 -15.90
N GLY A 298 29.98 -20.80 -14.94
CA GLY A 298 29.53 -19.40 -15.03
C GLY A 298 28.05 -19.20 -14.68
N SER A 299 27.36 -20.19 -14.11
CA SER A 299 26.02 -19.97 -13.55
C SER A 299 26.10 -19.05 -12.32
N SER A 300 25.10 -18.18 -12.20
CA SER A 300 25.12 -17.08 -11.24
C SER A 300 23.76 -16.81 -10.62
N ILE A 301 23.79 -16.29 -9.40
CA ILE A 301 22.61 -15.82 -8.67
C ILE A 301 22.78 -14.34 -8.33
N LEU A 302 21.79 -13.52 -8.67
CA LEU A 302 21.67 -12.14 -8.21
C LEU A 302 20.65 -12.11 -7.07
N VAL A 303 21.05 -11.63 -5.90
CA VAL A 303 20.16 -11.52 -4.73
C VAL A 303 19.92 -10.05 -4.45
N THR A 304 18.67 -9.63 -4.24
CA THR A 304 18.39 -8.30 -3.67
C THR A 304 17.85 -8.45 -2.25
N THR A 305 18.36 -7.65 -1.32
CA THR A 305 17.88 -7.68 0.07
C THR A 305 18.05 -6.32 0.76
N ARG A 306 17.31 -6.12 1.85
CA ARG A 306 17.49 -4.98 2.75
C ARG A 306 18.38 -5.31 3.93
N LEU A 307 18.71 -6.58 4.13
CA LEU A 307 19.35 -7.09 5.33
C LEU A 307 20.81 -7.47 5.02
N PRO A 308 21.81 -6.73 5.56
CA PRO A 308 23.21 -7.08 5.37
C PRO A 308 23.55 -8.51 5.84
N LYS A 309 22.86 -8.99 6.88
CA LYS A 309 22.98 -10.38 7.36
C LYS A 309 22.61 -11.41 6.29
N VAL A 310 21.52 -11.19 5.56
CA VAL A 310 21.08 -12.08 4.46
C VAL A 310 22.12 -12.09 3.35
N ALA A 311 22.64 -10.92 2.99
CA ALA A 311 23.69 -10.82 1.97
C ALA A 311 24.99 -11.54 2.38
N ALA A 312 25.40 -11.44 3.65
CA ALA A 312 26.55 -12.17 4.17
C ALA A 312 26.34 -13.70 4.21
N ILE A 313 25.10 -14.15 4.46
CA ILE A 313 24.73 -15.57 4.44
C ILE A 313 24.75 -16.12 3.01
N MET A 314 24.21 -15.37 2.05
CA MET A 314 23.98 -15.85 0.70
C MET A 314 25.18 -15.65 -0.24
N GLY A 315 25.89 -14.53 -0.10
CA GLY A 315 26.93 -14.09 -1.00
C GLY A 315 28.13 -15.02 -1.04
N THR A 316 28.68 -15.21 -2.24
CA THR A 316 30.03 -15.77 -2.42
C THR A 316 31.06 -14.67 -2.67
N ILE A 317 30.59 -13.44 -2.86
CA ILE A 317 31.39 -12.23 -3.12
C ILE A 317 30.91 -11.13 -2.17
N SER A 318 31.74 -10.11 -1.99
CA SER A 318 31.40 -8.92 -1.21
C SER A 318 30.05 -8.33 -1.68
N PRO A 319 29.13 -8.01 -0.74
CA PRO A 319 27.87 -7.36 -1.09
C PRO A 319 28.07 -6.02 -1.80
N HIS A 320 27.23 -5.76 -2.79
CA HIS A 320 27.15 -4.45 -3.44
C HIS A 320 26.13 -3.58 -2.69
N ASP A 321 26.65 -2.68 -1.87
CA ASP A 321 25.85 -1.69 -1.17
C ASP A 321 25.37 -0.63 -2.16
N LEU A 322 24.07 -0.64 -2.44
CA LEU A 322 23.44 0.30 -3.35
C LEU A 322 23.35 1.68 -2.70
N SER A 323 24.06 2.64 -3.28
CA SER A 323 24.17 4.01 -2.78
C SER A 323 22.91 4.84 -3.01
N MET A 324 22.79 5.92 -2.26
CA MET A 324 21.82 6.99 -2.51
C MET A 324 22.09 7.63 -3.88
N LEU A 325 21.03 8.01 -4.59
CA LEU A 325 21.20 8.80 -5.81
C LEU A 325 21.67 10.22 -5.47
N CYS A 326 22.40 10.82 -6.40
CA CYS A 326 22.72 12.23 -6.33
C CYS A 326 21.47 13.11 -6.56
N ASP A 327 21.50 14.34 -6.04
CA ASP A 327 20.39 15.29 -6.14
C ASP A 327 19.97 15.56 -7.59
N THR A 328 20.90 15.53 -8.54
CA THR A 328 20.63 15.78 -9.95
C THR A 328 19.81 14.66 -10.58
N ASP A 329 20.11 13.40 -10.29
CA ASP A 329 19.34 12.26 -10.81
C ASP A 329 18.00 12.10 -10.09
N CYS A 330 17.95 12.33 -8.78
CA CYS A 330 16.68 12.42 -8.06
C CYS A 330 15.80 13.54 -8.59
N TRP A 331 16.39 14.69 -8.96
CA TRP A 331 15.65 15.79 -9.56
C TRP A 331 15.03 15.40 -10.90
N LYS A 332 15.77 14.69 -11.78
CA LYS A 332 15.21 14.22 -13.07
C LYS A 332 13.96 13.37 -12.86
N MET A 333 14.03 12.40 -11.94
CA MET A 333 12.90 11.53 -11.60
C MET A 333 11.72 12.29 -11.01
N PHE A 334 11.99 13.18 -10.06
CA PHE A 334 10.96 14.01 -9.43
C PHE A 334 10.28 14.89 -10.48
N LYS A 335 11.08 15.56 -11.32
CA LYS A 335 10.61 16.48 -12.36
C LYS A 335 9.70 15.78 -13.37
N GLU A 336 10.11 14.61 -13.86
CA GLU A 336 9.30 13.80 -14.78
C GLU A 336 7.92 13.47 -14.19
N ARG A 337 7.86 13.20 -12.87
CA ARG A 337 6.60 12.88 -12.19
C ARG A 337 5.75 14.12 -11.89
N ALA A 338 6.37 15.24 -11.53
CA ALA A 338 5.69 16.46 -11.10
C ALA A 338 5.20 17.35 -12.26
N PHE A 339 5.92 17.40 -13.38
CA PHE A 339 5.57 18.24 -14.52
C PHE A 339 5.07 17.40 -15.72
N GLY A 340 5.30 16.09 -15.72
CA GLY A 340 5.04 15.26 -16.90
C GLY A 340 6.00 15.57 -18.04
N THR A 341 5.69 15.07 -19.24
CA THR A 341 6.58 15.15 -20.41
C THR A 341 6.46 16.46 -21.21
N ASN A 342 5.40 17.26 -21.01
CA ASN A 342 5.02 18.36 -21.91
C ASN A 342 4.52 19.64 -21.21
N GLU A 343 4.87 19.92 -19.96
CA GLU A 343 4.39 21.15 -19.28
C GLU A 343 5.44 22.25 -19.14
N ASP A 344 4.97 23.51 -19.19
CA ASP A 344 5.75 24.71 -18.92
C ASP A 344 6.30 24.70 -17.48
N GLU A 345 7.61 24.58 -17.38
CA GLU A 345 8.34 24.62 -16.11
C GLU A 345 8.33 26.04 -15.54
N ARG A 346 7.38 26.32 -14.64
CA ARG A 346 7.43 27.55 -13.83
C ARG A 346 8.70 27.55 -12.98
N THR A 347 9.55 28.56 -13.18
CA THR A 347 10.84 28.72 -12.52
C THR A 347 10.72 28.64 -11.00
N GLU A 348 9.66 29.20 -10.44
CA GLU A 348 9.38 29.23 -8.99
C GLU A 348 9.16 27.81 -8.44
N LEU A 349 8.35 27.00 -9.13
CA LEU A 349 8.07 25.61 -8.74
C LEU A 349 9.30 24.72 -8.88
N VAL A 350 10.17 24.99 -9.87
CA VAL A 350 11.44 24.30 -10.03
C VAL A 350 12.37 24.55 -8.83
N VAL A 351 12.43 25.79 -8.33
CA VAL A 351 13.25 26.14 -7.16
C VAL A 351 12.73 25.42 -5.91
N ILE A 352 11.42 25.41 -5.68
CA ILE A 352 10.82 24.72 -4.53
C ILE A 352 11.00 23.20 -4.66
N GLY A 353 10.76 22.65 -5.84
CA GLY A 353 10.93 21.23 -6.13
C GLY A 353 12.34 20.73 -5.83
N LYS A 354 13.38 21.49 -6.21
CA LYS A 354 14.77 21.14 -5.87
C LYS A 354 15.01 21.12 -4.36
N LYS A 355 14.37 22.01 -3.59
CA LYS A 355 14.43 21.97 -2.11
C LYS A 355 13.71 20.73 -1.54
N ILE A 356 12.58 20.33 -2.13
CA ILE A 356 11.87 19.09 -1.76
C ILE A 356 12.73 17.86 -2.06
N VAL A 357 13.40 17.82 -3.20
CA VAL A 357 14.31 16.72 -3.57
C VAL A 357 15.47 16.59 -2.59
N LYS A 358 16.04 17.70 -2.11
CA LYS A 358 17.06 17.65 -1.05
C LYS A 358 16.54 16.95 0.22
N LYS A 359 15.28 17.16 0.59
CA LYS A 359 14.65 16.44 1.71
C LYS A 359 14.42 14.95 1.43
N CYS A 360 14.39 14.53 0.17
CA CYS A 360 14.30 13.12 -0.21
C CYS A 360 15.61 12.36 0.05
N GLY A 361 16.74 13.04 0.27
CA GLY A 361 18.00 12.41 0.69
C GLY A 361 18.51 11.35 -0.30
N GLY A 362 18.30 11.56 -1.60
CA GLY A 362 18.76 10.62 -2.63
C GLY A 362 17.94 9.33 -2.76
N VAL A 363 16.77 9.23 -2.12
CA VAL A 363 15.92 8.03 -2.24
C VAL A 363 14.92 8.14 -3.42
N PRO A 364 15.03 7.30 -4.46
CA PRO A 364 14.17 7.34 -5.64
C PRO A 364 12.67 7.26 -5.34
N LEU A 365 12.26 6.35 -4.44
CA LEU A 365 10.85 6.17 -4.11
C LEU A 365 10.24 7.43 -3.48
N ALA A 366 11.00 8.15 -2.64
CA ALA A 366 10.55 9.41 -2.04
C ALA A 366 10.35 10.48 -3.11
N ALA A 367 11.32 10.61 -4.03
CA ALA A 367 11.25 11.54 -5.14
C ALA A 367 10.05 11.25 -6.07
N ILE A 368 9.81 9.97 -6.41
CA ILE A 368 8.66 9.56 -7.23
C ILE A 368 7.34 9.88 -6.53
N ALA A 369 7.22 9.54 -5.24
CA ALA A 369 5.98 9.73 -4.49
C ALA A 369 5.60 11.21 -4.37
N LEU A 370 6.56 12.07 -4.05
CA LEU A 370 6.32 13.51 -3.92
C LEU A 370 6.17 14.20 -5.27
N GLY A 371 6.92 13.79 -6.28
CA GLY A 371 6.71 14.29 -7.64
C GLY A 371 5.30 13.92 -8.14
N SER A 372 4.85 12.69 -7.89
CA SER A 372 3.50 12.24 -8.28
C SER A 372 2.41 12.98 -7.51
N LEU A 373 2.62 13.25 -6.22
CA LEU A 373 1.73 14.10 -5.41
C LEU A 373 1.55 15.50 -6.03
N LEU A 374 2.64 16.08 -6.52
CA LEU A 374 2.65 17.44 -7.03
C LEU A 374 2.25 17.56 -8.51
N ARG A 375 1.97 16.44 -9.18
CA ARG A 375 1.69 16.38 -10.63
C ARG A 375 0.65 17.36 -11.14
N PHE A 376 -0.40 17.59 -10.36
CA PHE A 376 -1.53 18.46 -10.72
C PHE A 376 -1.60 19.72 -9.86
N LYS A 377 -0.50 20.06 -9.19
CA LYS A 377 -0.38 21.21 -8.28
C LYS A 377 0.33 22.34 -9.01
N ARG A 378 -0.36 23.48 -9.17
CA ARG A 378 0.13 24.61 -9.98
C ARG A 378 0.39 25.87 -9.14
N GLU A 379 -0.11 25.90 -7.91
CA GLU A 379 0.07 27.02 -6.99
C GLU A 379 1.31 26.82 -6.11
N GLU A 380 2.05 27.91 -5.88
CA GLU A 380 3.28 27.89 -5.07
C GLU A 380 3.01 27.43 -3.63
N ASN A 381 1.91 27.88 -3.03
CA ASN A 381 1.51 27.54 -1.67
C ASN A 381 1.33 26.03 -1.47
N GLU A 382 0.84 25.31 -2.50
CA GLU A 382 0.68 23.85 -2.42
C GLU A 382 2.03 23.13 -2.38
N TRP A 383 3.05 23.67 -3.05
CA TRP A 383 4.41 23.13 -3.03
C TRP A 383 5.15 23.51 -1.74
N LEU A 384 4.97 24.74 -1.25
CA LEU A 384 5.51 25.19 0.04
C LEU A 384 4.93 24.37 1.20
N TYR A 385 3.64 24.07 1.17
CA TYR A 385 3.01 23.19 2.16
C TYR A 385 3.71 21.83 2.25
N VAL A 386 4.03 21.19 1.10
CA VAL A 386 4.80 19.93 1.10
C VAL A 386 6.22 20.14 1.59
N LEU A 387 6.88 21.23 1.19
CA LEU A 387 8.24 21.53 1.61
C LEU A 387 8.36 21.78 3.11
N GLU A 388 7.41 22.50 3.72
CA GLU A 388 7.49 23.02 5.09
C GLU A 388 6.78 22.13 6.12
N ASN A 389 6.11 21.06 5.68
CA ASN A 389 5.32 20.20 6.55
C ASN A 389 6.12 19.61 7.74
N GLU A 390 5.50 19.59 8.92
CA GLU A 390 6.11 19.07 10.15
C GLU A 390 6.43 17.56 10.09
N LEU A 391 5.81 16.81 9.17
CA LEU A 391 6.12 15.38 8.98
C LEU A 391 7.59 15.12 8.66
N TRP A 392 8.32 16.11 8.14
CA TRP A 392 9.76 16.02 7.91
C TRP A 392 10.58 15.91 9.20
N THR A 393 10.09 16.40 10.34
CA THR A 393 10.82 16.39 11.62
C THR A 393 10.43 15.21 12.52
N LEU A 394 9.34 14.51 12.20
CA LEU A 394 8.74 13.46 13.05
C LEU A 394 9.31 12.05 12.85
N GLN A 395 10.24 11.84 11.92
CA GLN A 395 10.81 10.52 11.63
C GLN A 395 12.32 10.69 11.37
N GLY A 396 13.18 10.18 12.26
CA GLY A 396 14.64 10.17 12.06
C GLY A 396 15.08 9.43 10.78
N GLU A 397 16.36 9.61 10.42
CA GLU A 397 17.23 9.07 9.33
C GLU A 397 16.66 8.61 7.97
N ASN A 398 15.40 8.23 7.79
CA ASN A 398 14.87 7.70 6.53
C ASN A 398 13.75 8.58 5.93
N SER A 399 14.12 9.36 4.92
CA SER A 399 13.27 10.28 4.14
C SER A 399 12.06 9.61 3.46
N VAL A 400 12.09 8.29 3.27
CA VAL A 400 11.00 7.53 2.63
C VAL A 400 9.70 7.61 3.42
N ARG A 401 9.77 7.47 4.76
CA ARG A 401 8.56 7.42 5.59
C ARG A 401 7.80 8.76 5.59
N PRO A 402 8.45 9.92 5.81
CA PRO A 402 7.81 11.22 5.65
C PRO A 402 7.21 11.41 4.25
N ALA A 403 7.96 11.09 3.19
CA ALA A 403 7.50 11.26 1.81
C ALA A 403 6.27 10.41 1.47
N LEU A 404 6.28 9.12 1.83
CA LEU A 404 5.14 8.22 1.63
C LEU A 404 3.93 8.63 2.48
N ARG A 405 4.16 9.18 3.67
CA ARG A 405 3.09 9.63 4.55
C ARG A 405 2.44 10.92 4.07
N LEU A 406 3.24 11.87 3.58
CA LEU A 406 2.75 13.06 2.87
C LEU A 406 1.92 12.64 1.65
N SER A 407 2.42 11.70 0.85
CA SER A 407 1.67 11.14 -0.28
C SER A 407 0.33 10.53 0.17
N TYR A 408 0.34 9.70 1.22
CA TYR A 408 -0.87 9.07 1.76
C TYR A 408 -1.89 10.09 2.30
N LEU A 409 -1.44 11.10 3.06
CA LEU A 409 -2.34 12.10 3.63
C LEU A 409 -2.96 13.01 2.59
N ASN A 410 -2.32 13.17 1.44
CA ASN A 410 -2.88 13.91 0.33
C ASN A 410 -3.71 13.03 -0.63
N LEU A 411 -3.86 11.72 -0.37
CA LEU A 411 -4.82 10.91 -1.10
C LEU A 411 -6.25 11.31 -0.74
N PRO A 412 -7.20 11.21 -1.68
CA PRO A 412 -8.62 11.23 -1.37
C PRO A 412 -8.96 10.23 -0.27
N VAL A 413 -9.85 10.62 0.64
CA VAL A 413 -10.18 9.88 1.87
C VAL A 413 -10.60 8.43 1.60
N LYS A 414 -11.42 8.20 0.58
CA LYS A 414 -11.83 6.84 0.17
C LYS A 414 -10.62 6.00 -0.27
N LEU A 415 -9.64 6.59 -0.95
CA LEU A 415 -8.40 5.90 -1.33
C LEU A 415 -7.49 5.64 -0.13
N ARG A 416 -7.49 6.50 0.89
CA ARG A 416 -6.77 6.22 2.16
C ARG A 416 -7.29 4.94 2.81
N GLN A 417 -8.60 4.72 2.80
CA GLN A 417 -9.20 3.46 3.29
C GLN A 417 -8.85 2.26 2.42
N CYS A 418 -8.95 2.37 1.10
CA CYS A 418 -8.54 1.30 0.19
C CYS A 418 -7.06 0.94 0.39
N PHE A 419 -6.18 1.94 0.54
CA PHE A 419 -4.77 1.73 0.81
C PHE A 419 -4.53 1.11 2.20
N ALA A 420 -5.28 1.53 3.23
CA ALA A 420 -5.19 0.95 4.56
C ALA A 420 -5.65 -0.51 4.60
N PHE A 421 -6.66 -0.87 3.79
CA PHE A 421 -7.09 -2.26 3.61
C PHE A 421 -5.95 -3.14 3.07
N CYS A 422 -5.05 -2.59 2.24
CA CYS A 422 -3.87 -3.32 1.77
C CYS A 422 -2.92 -3.77 2.90
N ALA A 423 -3.03 -3.18 4.11
CA ALA A 423 -2.23 -3.60 5.27
C ALA A 423 -2.75 -4.89 5.94
N LEU A 424 -3.94 -5.38 5.56
CA LEU A 424 -4.49 -6.64 6.06
C LEU A 424 -3.91 -7.86 5.33
N PHE A 425 -3.37 -7.68 4.13
CA PHE A 425 -2.77 -8.78 3.39
C PHE A 425 -1.42 -9.12 4.01
N PRO A 426 -1.12 -10.42 4.20
CA PRO A 426 0.23 -10.86 4.54
C PRO A 426 1.18 -10.42 3.44
N LYS A 427 2.47 -10.30 3.77
CA LYS A 427 3.48 -9.89 2.81
C LYS A 427 3.74 -10.93 1.73
#